data_AF-A0A2E8NB93-F1
#
_entry.id   AF-A0A2E8NB93-F1
#
_cell.length_a   1.000
_cell.length_b   1.000
_cell.length_c   1.000
_cell.angle_alpha   90.00
_cell.angle_beta   90.00
_cell.angle_gamma   90.00
#
_symmetry.space_group_name_H-M   'P 1'
#
loop_
_entity.id
_entity.type
_entity.pdbx_description
1 polymer ?
#
loop_
_entity_poly.entity_id
_entity_poly.type
_entity_poly.pdbx_seq_one_letter_code
_entity_poly.pdbx_strand_id
1 'polypeptide(L)'
;MTDLAGLPSEMVVLAHGVGGRTDLPLSAWQAGWSAAVAMVLSFAALGLLWHRPRLAVLADGRPVSGIGVAGRWATTVVRAAVLAVFAVVVTAGIAGADDVSANLSPVAVYVAFWVAVPILSALVGPFWRSVGPWDTLARLASQGRPVGSTPPPAAVAGGWLALVPVGAFLWLELVYHDGARPRVLGWAGLAYTVAVVAAARRWGTEAARRVEGFGVVIDLLARLAPVGRRSDGRWGLRAPLVGAAAEPLRPSEVGLVLLVLGGTGFDGVSRTRFWGDVASGRSGWDATLVGTVGLLWVVVVIGVAYHLAGRLGDRLTVGDPPADGGASGGFAVRFGHSLLPILLGYHVAHYFSLLVLEGQLFRVLASDPYGRGWDLFGTVTTPVDWMLVSPTTVGWVQLGSIVAGHLAGVVLAHDRSVASWRPATALRSQYPMLAVMVAYTVFGLMLMTG
;
A
#
# COMPACT_ATOMS: atom_id res chain seq x y z
N MET A 1 -37.34 -41.34 -24.31
CA MET A 1 -37.90 -41.01 -22.98
C MET A 1 -37.21 -41.90 -21.97
N THR A 2 -36.17 -41.38 -21.33
CA THR A 2 -35.60 -41.83 -20.04
C THR A 2 -34.67 -40.71 -19.60
N ASP A 3 -35.00 -40.17 -18.43
CA ASP A 3 -34.44 -38.99 -17.78
C ASP A 3 -32.94 -39.09 -17.48
N LEU A 4 -32.22 -38.01 -17.76
CA LEU A 4 -30.97 -37.63 -17.08
C LEU A 4 -31.14 -36.22 -16.51
N ALA A 5 -32.16 -36.06 -15.68
CA ALA A 5 -32.31 -34.92 -14.79
C ALA A 5 -31.59 -35.24 -13.46
N GLY A 6 -30.76 -34.32 -12.99
CA GLY A 6 -30.33 -34.29 -11.59
C GLY A 6 -28.89 -34.73 -11.34
N LEU A 7 -27.92 -34.02 -11.92
CA LEU A 7 -26.68 -33.77 -11.18
C LEU A 7 -26.79 -32.34 -10.62
N PRO A 8 -26.69 -32.15 -9.29
CA PRO A 8 -26.71 -30.82 -8.71
C PRO A 8 -25.52 -30.06 -9.29
N SER A 9 -25.79 -28.88 -9.85
CA SER A 9 -24.78 -27.88 -10.11
C SER A 9 -24.10 -27.60 -8.78
N GLU A 10 -22.89 -28.14 -8.59
CA GLU A 10 -22.00 -27.70 -7.53
C GLU A 10 -21.83 -26.19 -7.71
N MET A 11 -22.53 -25.43 -6.87
CA MET A 11 -22.29 -24.02 -6.70
C MET A 11 -20.90 -23.89 -6.12
N VAL A 12 -19.92 -23.78 -7.01
CA VAL A 12 -18.62 -23.21 -6.67
C VAL A 12 -18.93 -21.79 -6.19
N VAL A 13 -19.05 -21.63 -4.88
CA VAL A 13 -18.95 -20.33 -4.23
C VAL A 13 -17.52 -19.88 -4.47
N LEU A 14 -17.30 -19.22 -5.60
CA LEU A 14 -16.16 -18.35 -5.85
C LEU A 14 -16.28 -17.21 -4.85
N ALA A 15 -15.77 -17.45 -3.65
CA ALA A 15 -15.42 -16.41 -2.72
C ALA A 15 -14.61 -15.40 -3.53
N HIS A 16 -15.16 -14.18 -3.65
CA HIS A 16 -14.41 -13.07 -4.19
C HIS A 16 -13.07 -13.04 -3.47
N GLY A 17 -11.98 -12.86 -4.23
CA GLY A 17 -10.65 -12.67 -3.65
C GLY A 17 -10.78 -11.68 -2.50
N VAL A 18 -10.09 -11.97 -1.38
CA VAL A 18 -10.19 -11.29 -0.07
C VAL A 18 -11.05 -12.06 0.96
N GLY A 19 -10.67 -13.30 1.27
CA GLY A 19 -11.30 -14.16 2.31
C GLY A 19 -10.39 -15.27 2.81
N GLY A 20 -9.29 -14.93 3.50
CA GLY A 20 -8.39 -15.96 4.07
C GLY A 20 -9.07 -16.75 5.19
N ARG A 21 -8.76 -18.05 5.29
CA ARG A 21 -9.00 -18.87 6.50
C ARG A 21 -8.15 -18.30 7.64
N THR A 22 -8.73 -17.42 8.46
CA THR A 22 -8.05 -16.82 9.62
C THR A 22 -8.42 -17.58 10.89
N ASP A 23 -7.69 -18.66 11.16
CA ASP A 23 -7.64 -19.23 12.51
C ASP A 23 -6.44 -18.62 13.21
N LEU A 24 -6.61 -17.42 13.78
CA LEU A 24 -5.56 -16.84 14.61
C LEU A 24 -5.23 -17.84 15.73
N PRO A 25 -3.94 -18.07 16.02
CA PRO A 25 -3.52 -19.02 17.05
C PRO A 25 -3.90 -18.55 18.47
N LEU A 26 -4.43 -17.33 18.60
CA LEU A 26 -4.81 -16.65 19.82
C LEU A 26 -6.23 -16.11 19.68
N SER A 27 -6.96 -16.02 20.80
CA SER A 27 -8.22 -15.30 20.81
C SER A 27 -8.01 -13.81 20.58
N ALA A 28 -9.05 -13.12 20.07
CA ALA A 28 -9.03 -11.68 19.85
C ALA A 28 -8.56 -10.88 21.06
N TRP A 29 -9.04 -11.28 22.23
CA TRP A 29 -8.69 -10.67 23.49
C TRP A 29 -7.21 -10.85 23.83
N GLN A 30 -6.68 -12.07 23.67
CA GLN A 30 -5.26 -12.35 23.94
C GLN A 30 -4.35 -11.57 22.98
N ALA A 31 -4.68 -11.54 21.68
CA ALA A 31 -3.92 -10.79 20.70
C ALA A 31 -3.96 -9.28 20.99
N GLY A 32 -5.14 -8.73 21.27
CA GLY A 32 -5.33 -7.31 21.58
C GLY A 32 -4.55 -6.85 22.81
N TRP A 33 -4.66 -7.57 23.93
CA TRP A 33 -3.92 -7.20 25.15
C TRP A 33 -2.42 -7.37 25.02
N SER A 34 -1.97 -8.45 24.39
CA SER A 34 -0.54 -8.68 24.18
C SER A 34 0.08 -7.57 23.33
N ALA A 35 -0.61 -7.13 22.28
CA ALA A 35 -0.16 -6.04 21.44
C ALA A 35 -0.18 -4.69 22.18
N ALA A 36 -1.22 -4.40 22.96
CA ALA A 36 -1.30 -3.18 23.77
C ALA A 36 -0.15 -3.12 24.79
N VAL A 37 0.08 -4.20 25.53
CA VAL A 37 1.18 -4.30 26.51
C VAL A 37 2.53 -4.17 25.81
N ALA A 38 2.75 -4.88 24.70
CA ALA A 38 3.98 -4.78 23.92
C ALA A 38 4.25 -3.34 23.46
N MET A 39 3.21 -2.61 23.06
CA MET A 39 3.32 -1.21 22.63
C MET A 39 3.76 -0.30 23.78
N VAL A 40 3.09 -0.42 24.94
CA VAL A 40 3.40 0.39 26.13
C VAL A 40 4.80 0.10 26.65
N LEU A 41 5.18 -1.18 26.72
CA LEU A 41 6.53 -1.59 27.16
C LEU A 41 7.60 -1.11 26.18
N SER A 42 7.35 -1.18 24.87
CA SER A 42 8.29 -0.68 23.85
C SER A 42 8.47 0.82 23.94
N PHE A 43 7.39 1.56 24.19
CA PHE A 43 7.45 3.00 24.43
C PHE A 43 8.27 3.33 25.69
N ALA A 44 8.02 2.62 26.79
CA ALA A 44 8.77 2.78 28.03
C ALA A 44 10.27 2.46 27.82
N ALA A 45 10.59 1.37 27.13
CA ALA A 45 11.96 0.98 26.80
C ALA A 45 12.67 2.05 25.96
N LEU A 46 12.00 2.62 24.95
CA LEU A 46 12.56 3.70 24.14
C LEU A 46 12.80 4.96 24.99
N GLY A 47 11.83 5.35 25.82
CA GLY A 47 11.98 6.48 26.74
C GLY A 47 13.15 6.33 27.73
N LEU A 48 13.51 5.09 28.09
CA LEU A 48 14.60 4.76 29.01
C LEU A 48 15.96 4.54 28.32
N LEU A 49 15.99 4.16 27.04
CA LEU A 49 17.20 3.70 26.36
C LEU A 49 17.62 4.57 25.16
N TRP A 50 16.71 5.37 24.59
CA TRP A 50 16.91 6.11 23.35
C TRP A 50 16.80 7.63 23.54
N HIS A 51 17.79 8.23 24.18
CA HIS A 51 17.75 9.66 24.54
C HIS A 51 18.29 10.63 23.46
N ARG A 52 18.81 10.12 22.34
CA ARG A 52 19.38 10.94 21.26
C ARG A 52 18.90 10.44 19.90
N PRO A 53 18.65 11.33 18.92
CA PRO A 53 18.26 10.90 17.59
C PRO A 53 19.40 10.14 16.91
N ARG A 54 19.09 9.05 16.22
CA ARG A 54 20.07 8.19 15.56
C ARG A 54 19.71 7.89 14.11
N LEU A 55 18.44 7.86 13.73
CA LEU A 55 18.03 7.25 12.45
C LEU A 55 18.36 8.13 11.24
N ALA A 56 18.07 9.42 11.29
CA ALA A 56 18.29 10.32 10.16
C ALA A 56 19.77 10.40 9.73
N VAL A 57 20.70 10.34 10.69
CA VAL A 57 22.15 10.35 10.43
C VAL A 57 22.62 9.09 9.71
N LEU A 58 21.91 7.96 9.90
CA LEU A 58 22.24 6.68 9.27
C LEU A 58 21.66 6.54 7.85
N ALA A 59 20.87 7.52 7.38
CA ALA A 59 20.11 7.40 6.14
C ALA A 59 20.97 7.36 4.87
N ASP A 60 22.15 7.98 4.90
CA ASP A 60 23.09 7.92 3.77
C ASP A 60 23.77 6.55 3.65
N GLY A 61 23.89 5.79 4.73
CA GLY A 61 24.45 4.45 4.71
C GLY A 61 25.84 4.35 4.05
N ARG A 62 26.13 3.21 3.43
CA ARG A 62 27.37 2.93 2.69
C ARG A 62 27.13 3.02 1.19
N PRO A 63 28.05 3.61 0.40
CA PRO A 63 27.89 3.73 -1.05
C PRO A 63 27.87 2.34 -1.72
N VAL A 64 27.00 2.17 -2.70
CA VAL A 64 26.98 1.00 -3.58
C VAL A 64 27.61 1.39 -4.92
N SER A 65 28.81 0.89 -5.19
CA SER A 65 29.48 1.02 -6.49
C SER A 65 29.03 -0.06 -7.46
N GLY A 66 29.01 0.22 -8.77
CA GLY A 66 28.85 -0.81 -9.80
C GLY A 66 27.62 -0.71 -10.70
N ILE A 67 26.76 0.30 -10.53
CA ILE A 67 25.64 0.56 -11.44
C ILE A 67 26.18 1.32 -12.67
N GLY A 68 26.95 0.61 -13.50
CA GLY A 68 27.60 1.15 -14.70
C GLY A 68 26.69 1.17 -15.94
N VAL A 69 27.31 1.15 -17.13
CA VAL A 69 26.63 1.09 -18.43
C VAL A 69 25.72 -0.15 -18.54
N ALA A 70 26.18 -1.30 -18.04
CA ALA A 70 25.41 -2.54 -17.99
C ALA A 70 24.09 -2.38 -17.20
N GLY A 71 24.13 -1.60 -16.10
CA GLY A 71 22.92 -1.28 -15.33
C GLY A 71 21.91 -0.45 -16.12
N ARG A 72 22.37 0.45 -17.00
CA ARG A 72 21.47 1.25 -17.86
C ARG A 72 20.81 0.40 -18.95
N TRP A 73 21.57 -0.45 -19.62
CA TRP A 73 21.02 -1.38 -20.62
C TRP A 73 20.02 -2.36 -20.00
N ALA A 74 20.39 -2.97 -18.88
CA ALA A 74 19.48 -3.84 -18.12
C ALA A 74 18.18 -3.09 -17.73
N THR A 75 18.30 -1.84 -17.25
CA THR A 75 17.12 -1.02 -16.93
C THR A 75 16.23 -0.80 -18.14
N THR A 76 16.79 -0.50 -19.32
CA THR A 76 15.99 -0.31 -20.55
C THR A 76 15.28 -1.59 -20.98
N VAL A 77 15.96 -2.74 -20.93
CA VAL A 77 15.37 -4.04 -21.25
C VAL A 77 14.24 -4.37 -20.28
N VAL A 78 14.46 -4.20 -18.98
CA VAL A 78 13.42 -4.43 -17.96
C VAL A 78 12.24 -3.47 -18.13
N ARG A 79 12.48 -2.20 -18.46
CA ARG A 79 11.41 -1.23 -18.77
C ARG A 79 10.58 -1.68 -19.97
N ALA A 80 11.21 -2.15 -21.04
CA ALA A 80 10.51 -2.66 -22.21
C ALA A 80 9.67 -3.90 -21.87
N ALA A 81 10.23 -4.82 -21.09
CA ALA A 81 9.52 -6.02 -20.63
C ALA A 81 8.32 -5.69 -19.74
N VAL A 82 8.49 -4.81 -18.75
CA VAL A 82 7.41 -4.34 -17.86
C VAL A 82 6.32 -3.63 -18.67
N LEU A 83 6.69 -2.81 -19.66
CA LEU A 83 5.72 -2.15 -20.53
C LEU A 83 4.97 -3.14 -21.42
N ALA A 84 5.63 -4.18 -21.92
CA ALA A 84 4.98 -5.24 -22.69
C ALA A 84 4.00 -6.06 -21.84
N VAL A 85 4.39 -6.47 -20.63
CA VAL A 85 3.49 -7.14 -19.68
C VAL A 85 2.31 -6.24 -19.32
N PHE A 86 2.56 -4.96 -19.04
CA PHE A 86 1.51 -3.98 -18.78
C PHE A 86 0.52 -3.88 -19.96
N ALA A 87 1.02 -3.81 -21.20
CA ALA A 87 0.17 -3.77 -22.38
C ALA A 87 -0.70 -5.02 -22.46
N VAL A 88 -0.11 -6.22 -22.28
CA VAL A 88 -0.85 -7.50 -22.26
C VAL A 88 -1.94 -7.51 -21.19
N VAL A 89 -1.66 -7.06 -19.96
CA VAL A 89 -2.63 -7.01 -18.86
C VAL A 89 -3.82 -6.12 -19.22
N VAL A 90 -3.57 -4.91 -19.73
CA VAL A 90 -4.63 -3.97 -20.11
C VAL A 90 -5.45 -4.51 -21.30
N THR A 91 -4.79 -5.02 -22.34
CA THR A 91 -5.51 -5.53 -23.52
C THR A 91 -6.20 -6.85 -23.24
N ALA A 92 -5.68 -7.69 -22.35
CA ALA A 92 -6.37 -8.87 -21.83
C ALA A 92 -7.66 -8.48 -21.10
N GLY A 93 -7.63 -7.46 -20.25
CA GLY A 93 -8.83 -6.95 -19.59
C GLY A 93 -9.88 -6.43 -20.59
N ILE A 94 -9.46 -5.71 -21.63
CA ILE A 94 -10.40 -5.09 -22.59
C ILE A 94 -10.96 -6.11 -23.60
N ALA A 95 -10.11 -6.98 -24.13
CA ALA A 95 -10.43 -7.82 -25.30
C ALA A 95 -10.38 -9.33 -25.04
N GLY A 96 -9.91 -9.77 -23.86
CA GLY A 96 -9.93 -11.17 -23.45
C GLY A 96 -11.30 -11.65 -22.97
N ALA A 97 -11.34 -12.88 -22.46
CA ALA A 97 -12.52 -13.42 -21.80
C ALA A 97 -12.94 -12.52 -20.63
N ASP A 98 -14.23 -12.18 -20.53
CA ASP A 98 -14.78 -11.40 -19.42
C ASP A 98 -15.13 -12.32 -18.23
N ASP A 99 -14.19 -13.19 -17.90
CA ASP A 99 -14.26 -14.13 -16.78
C ASP A 99 -12.98 -14.00 -15.94
N VAL A 100 -13.15 -13.86 -14.62
CA VAL A 100 -12.06 -13.65 -13.66
C VAL A 100 -11.12 -14.85 -13.64
N SER A 101 -11.66 -16.06 -13.80
CA SER A 101 -10.90 -17.30 -13.69
C SER A 101 -10.06 -17.62 -14.94
N ALA A 102 -10.39 -17.02 -16.08
CA ALA A 102 -9.77 -17.27 -17.37
C ALA A 102 -8.97 -16.08 -17.93
N ASN A 103 -8.84 -14.98 -17.18
CA ASN A 103 -8.19 -13.76 -17.65
C ASN A 103 -7.03 -13.37 -16.73
N LEU A 104 -5.88 -12.99 -17.30
CA LEU A 104 -4.71 -12.58 -16.51
C LEU A 104 -4.92 -11.25 -15.76
N SER A 105 -5.80 -10.37 -16.26
CA SER A 105 -5.90 -8.99 -15.77
C SER A 105 -6.19 -8.88 -14.26
N PRO A 106 -7.17 -9.60 -13.68
CA PRO A 106 -7.46 -9.50 -12.25
C PRO A 106 -6.29 -9.90 -11.36
N VAL A 107 -5.68 -11.07 -11.60
CA VAL A 107 -4.54 -11.54 -10.78
C VAL A 107 -3.32 -10.64 -10.97
N ALA A 108 -3.08 -10.12 -12.18
CA ALA A 108 -1.96 -9.23 -12.43
C ALA A 108 -2.13 -7.87 -11.73
N VAL A 109 -3.33 -7.31 -11.74
CA VAL A 109 -3.62 -6.01 -11.10
C VAL A 109 -3.65 -6.13 -9.59
N TYR A 110 -4.43 -7.06 -9.03
CA TYR A 110 -4.62 -7.16 -7.59
C TYR A 110 -3.47 -7.86 -6.88
N VAL A 111 -2.92 -8.95 -7.45
CA VAL A 111 -1.89 -9.74 -6.75
C VAL A 111 -0.50 -9.32 -7.16
N ALA A 112 -0.17 -9.38 -8.45
CA ALA A 112 1.19 -9.09 -8.90
C ALA A 112 1.56 -7.62 -8.71
N PHE A 113 0.68 -6.70 -9.12
CA PHE A 113 0.93 -5.27 -9.04
C PHE A 113 0.63 -4.70 -7.65
N TRP A 114 -0.63 -4.73 -7.21
CA TRP A 114 -1.02 -4.06 -5.96
C TRP A 114 -0.39 -4.69 -4.71
N VAL A 115 -0.20 -6.01 -4.68
CA VAL A 115 0.41 -6.67 -3.52
C VAL A 115 1.91 -6.81 -3.64
N ALA A 116 2.40 -7.46 -4.70
CA ALA A 116 3.81 -7.85 -4.78
C ALA A 116 4.75 -6.64 -4.98
N VAL A 117 4.40 -5.66 -5.83
CA VAL A 117 5.28 -4.53 -6.14
C VAL A 117 5.58 -3.65 -4.91
N PRO A 118 4.60 -3.27 -4.06
CA PRO A 118 4.90 -2.55 -2.83
C PRO A 118 5.81 -3.32 -1.86
N ILE A 119 5.56 -4.62 -1.66
CA ILE A 119 6.38 -5.48 -0.79
C ILE A 119 7.81 -5.54 -1.31
N LEU A 120 7.97 -5.83 -2.61
CA LEU A 120 9.30 -5.85 -3.25
C LEU A 120 9.99 -4.49 -3.09
N SER A 121 9.27 -3.39 -3.25
CA SER A 121 9.85 -2.04 -3.14
C SER A 121 10.31 -1.72 -1.72
N ALA A 122 9.56 -2.18 -0.70
CA ALA A 122 9.98 -2.08 0.69
C ALA A 122 11.19 -2.95 1.03
N LEU A 123 11.45 -4.02 0.27
CA LEU A 123 12.59 -4.92 0.48
C LEU A 123 13.84 -4.48 -0.31
N VAL A 124 13.67 -4.03 -1.56
CA VAL A 124 14.79 -3.79 -2.50
C VAL A 124 15.00 -2.31 -2.84
N GLY A 125 14.11 -1.43 -2.39
CA GLY A 125 14.17 0.01 -2.67
C GLY A 125 13.31 0.45 -3.86
N PRO A 126 13.44 1.71 -4.31
CA PRO A 126 12.53 2.33 -5.28
C PRO A 126 12.80 1.90 -6.73
N PHE A 127 12.72 0.59 -7.00
CA PHE A 127 12.93 0.02 -8.33
C PHE A 127 11.79 0.36 -9.28
N TRP A 128 10.53 0.39 -8.78
CA TRP A 128 9.35 0.65 -9.59
C TRP A 128 9.41 2.01 -10.29
N ARG A 129 9.91 3.05 -9.62
CA ARG A 129 10.15 4.37 -10.22
C ARG A 129 11.05 4.33 -11.46
N SER A 130 11.92 3.32 -11.57
CA SER A 130 12.84 3.16 -12.69
C SER A 130 12.26 2.31 -13.82
N VAL A 131 11.40 1.33 -13.50
CA VAL A 131 10.92 0.33 -14.45
C VAL A 131 9.44 0.45 -14.82
N GLY A 132 8.67 1.21 -14.04
CA GLY A 132 7.22 1.28 -14.13
C GLY A 132 6.71 1.77 -15.49
N PRO A 133 5.54 1.26 -15.93
CA PRO A 133 4.97 1.60 -17.22
C PRO A 133 4.59 3.08 -17.30
N TRP A 134 4.03 3.65 -16.23
CA TRP A 134 3.58 5.04 -16.22
C TRP A 134 4.73 6.04 -16.23
N ASP A 135 5.83 5.81 -15.50
CA ASP A 135 7.02 6.66 -15.60
C ASP A 135 7.62 6.60 -17.02
N THR A 136 7.62 5.42 -17.62
CA THR A 136 8.10 5.22 -18.99
C THR A 136 7.27 5.98 -20.00
N LEU A 137 5.94 5.83 -19.94
CA LEU A 137 5.02 6.53 -20.82
C LEU A 137 5.03 8.05 -20.58
N ALA A 138 5.12 8.51 -19.33
CA ALA A 138 5.22 9.93 -19.00
C ALA A 138 6.49 10.58 -19.58
N ARG A 139 7.63 9.89 -19.51
CA ARG A 139 8.87 10.36 -20.13
C ARG A 139 8.73 10.46 -21.64
N LEU A 140 8.21 9.42 -22.30
CA LEU A 140 7.97 9.41 -23.75
C LEU A 140 7.03 10.54 -24.16
N ALA A 141 5.94 10.75 -23.42
CA ALA A 141 4.97 11.80 -23.72
C ALA A 141 5.50 13.22 -23.53
N SER A 142 6.50 13.41 -22.66
CA SER A 142 7.08 14.73 -22.40
C SER A 142 8.34 15.03 -23.21
N GLN A 143 8.77 14.11 -24.09
CA GLN A 143 9.86 14.37 -25.04
C GLN A 143 9.49 15.56 -25.94
N GLY A 144 10.44 16.49 -26.12
CA GLY A 144 10.24 17.69 -26.94
C GLY A 144 9.48 18.83 -26.27
N ARG A 145 9.10 18.72 -24.98
CA ARG A 145 8.53 19.87 -24.24
C ARG A 145 9.57 20.96 -24.04
N PRO A 146 9.25 22.24 -24.31
CA PRO A 146 10.08 23.37 -23.94
C PRO A 146 10.28 23.44 -22.41
N VAL A 147 11.52 23.72 -22.00
CA VAL A 147 11.87 24.07 -20.61
C VAL A 147 11.13 25.38 -20.25
N GLY A 148 10.39 25.41 -19.12
CA GLY A 148 9.60 26.58 -18.71
C GLY A 148 8.13 26.59 -19.19
N SER A 149 7.62 25.46 -19.67
CA SER A 149 6.21 25.26 -20.05
C SER A 149 5.22 25.43 -18.87
N THR A 150 3.92 25.51 -19.21
CA THR A 150 2.78 25.82 -18.32
C THR A 150 2.92 25.24 -16.91
N PRO A 151 2.90 26.08 -15.85
CA PRO A 151 3.03 25.59 -14.49
C PRO A 151 1.84 24.71 -14.11
N PRO A 152 2.06 23.63 -13.33
CA PRO A 152 0.97 22.81 -12.83
C PRO A 152 0.08 23.59 -11.85
N PRO A 153 -1.24 23.35 -11.85
CA PRO A 153 -2.14 23.82 -10.81
C PRO A 153 -1.65 23.41 -9.41
N ALA A 154 -2.01 24.18 -8.39
CA ALA A 154 -1.57 23.93 -7.00
C ALA A 154 -1.87 22.51 -6.51
N ALA A 155 -3.02 21.93 -6.90
CA ALA A 155 -3.38 20.55 -6.54
C ALA A 155 -2.43 19.50 -7.16
N VAL A 156 -1.98 19.73 -8.40
CA VAL A 156 -1.00 18.87 -9.10
C VAL A 156 0.40 19.06 -8.51
N ALA A 157 0.81 20.32 -8.31
CA ALA A 157 2.10 20.66 -7.73
C ALA A 157 2.25 20.14 -6.28
N GLY A 158 1.16 20.20 -5.52
CA GLY A 158 1.06 19.69 -4.16
C GLY A 158 0.91 18.17 -4.06
N GLY A 159 0.61 17.48 -5.16
CA GLY A 159 0.42 16.02 -5.19
C GLY A 159 -0.92 15.52 -4.64
N TRP A 160 -1.89 16.41 -4.40
CA TRP A 160 -3.22 16.02 -3.88
C TRP A 160 -4.02 15.17 -4.87
N LEU A 161 -3.79 15.34 -6.18
CA LEU A 161 -4.48 14.51 -7.17
C LEU A 161 -4.04 13.04 -7.16
N ALA A 162 -2.96 12.68 -6.46
CA ALA A 162 -2.58 11.27 -6.25
C ALA A 162 -3.64 10.48 -5.45
N LEU A 163 -4.46 11.15 -4.64
CA LEU A 163 -5.53 10.51 -3.86
C LEU A 163 -6.65 9.99 -4.76
N VAL A 164 -6.90 10.62 -5.91
CA VAL A 164 -8.01 10.25 -6.81
C VAL A 164 -7.84 8.83 -7.38
N PRO A 165 -6.73 8.47 -8.05
CA PRO A 165 -6.59 7.12 -8.61
C PRO A 165 -6.49 6.04 -7.54
N VAL A 166 -5.83 6.32 -6.41
CA VAL A 166 -5.74 5.35 -5.30
C VAL A 166 -7.09 5.16 -4.60
N GLY A 167 -7.83 6.24 -4.37
CA GLY A 167 -9.18 6.14 -3.80
C GLY A 167 -10.16 5.44 -4.74
N ALA A 168 -10.10 5.72 -6.04
CA ALA A 168 -10.88 5.03 -7.05
C ALA A 168 -10.53 3.54 -7.12
N PHE A 169 -9.26 3.18 -7.00
CA PHE A 169 -8.80 1.79 -6.94
C PHE A 169 -9.34 1.08 -5.69
N LEU A 170 -9.21 1.67 -4.50
CA LEU A 170 -9.74 1.08 -3.27
C LEU A 170 -11.27 0.92 -3.31
N TRP A 171 -11.97 1.89 -3.90
CA TRP A 171 -13.42 1.76 -4.11
C TRP A 171 -13.76 0.63 -5.09
N LEU A 172 -13.01 0.52 -6.18
CA LEU A 172 -13.20 -0.53 -7.18
C LEU A 172 -12.92 -1.92 -6.57
N GLU A 173 -11.86 -2.04 -5.77
CA GLU A 173 -11.45 -3.27 -5.09
C GLU A 173 -12.45 -3.70 -3.99
N LEU A 174 -12.87 -2.77 -3.13
CA LEU A 174 -13.55 -3.11 -1.87
C LEU A 174 -15.07 -2.91 -1.90
N VAL A 175 -15.59 -2.16 -2.87
CA VAL A 175 -16.97 -1.65 -2.82
C VAL A 175 -17.74 -1.91 -4.11
N TYR A 176 -17.09 -1.78 -5.27
CA TYR A 176 -17.78 -1.94 -6.54
C TYR A 176 -18.19 -3.40 -6.76
N HIS A 177 -19.50 -3.62 -7.00
CA HIS A 177 -20.08 -4.96 -7.16
C HIS A 177 -19.46 -5.82 -8.27
N ASP A 178 -18.84 -5.19 -9.28
CA ASP A 178 -18.15 -5.85 -10.39
C ASP A 178 -16.62 -5.58 -10.38
N GLY A 179 -16.05 -5.32 -9.20
CA GLY A 179 -14.64 -4.90 -9.03
C GLY A 179 -13.57 -5.82 -9.63
N ALA A 180 -13.82 -7.13 -9.66
CA ALA A 180 -12.87 -8.10 -10.21
C ALA A 180 -13.01 -8.31 -11.73
N ARG A 181 -14.05 -7.76 -12.36
CA ARG A 181 -14.42 -8.06 -13.74
C ARG A 181 -13.33 -7.58 -14.72
N PRO A 182 -12.81 -8.42 -15.63
CA PRO A 182 -11.66 -8.06 -16.48
C PRO A 182 -11.88 -6.79 -17.32
N ARG A 183 -13.09 -6.60 -17.86
CA ARG A 183 -13.42 -5.39 -18.64
C ARG A 183 -13.32 -4.11 -17.83
N VAL A 184 -13.76 -4.15 -16.57
CA VAL A 184 -13.70 -3.00 -15.65
C VAL A 184 -12.24 -2.62 -15.42
N LEU A 185 -11.39 -3.61 -15.11
CA LEU A 185 -9.95 -3.40 -14.88
C LEU A 185 -9.22 -2.92 -16.13
N GLY A 186 -9.52 -3.49 -17.29
CA GLY A 186 -8.91 -3.09 -18.56
C GLY A 186 -9.21 -1.62 -18.89
N TRP A 187 -10.48 -1.21 -18.81
CA TRP A 187 -10.87 0.18 -19.08
C TRP A 187 -10.38 1.16 -18.00
N ALA A 188 -10.42 0.77 -16.72
CA ALA A 188 -9.89 1.59 -15.63
C ALA A 188 -8.38 1.80 -15.77
N GLY A 189 -7.61 0.74 -16.07
CA GLY A 189 -6.17 0.81 -16.30
C GLY A 189 -5.81 1.68 -17.51
N LEU A 190 -6.59 1.58 -18.60
CA LEU A 190 -6.41 2.45 -19.77
C LEU A 190 -6.72 3.92 -19.44
N ALA A 191 -7.86 4.20 -18.81
CA ALA A 191 -8.26 5.55 -18.42
C ALA A 191 -7.23 6.21 -17.49
N TYR A 192 -6.75 5.45 -16.51
CA TYR A 192 -5.68 5.87 -15.61
C TYR A 192 -4.39 6.22 -16.37
N THR A 193 -3.98 5.35 -17.31
CA THR A 193 -2.78 5.57 -18.13
C THR A 193 -2.89 6.81 -19.00
N VAL A 194 -4.05 7.02 -19.62
CA VAL A 194 -4.33 8.23 -20.41
C VAL A 194 -4.23 9.48 -19.53
N ALA A 195 -4.76 9.44 -18.31
CA ALA A 195 -4.68 10.57 -17.37
C ALA A 195 -3.23 10.91 -16.98
N VAL A 196 -2.40 9.91 -16.67
CA VAL A 196 -0.97 10.13 -16.34
C VAL A 196 -0.20 10.67 -17.55
N VAL A 197 -0.45 10.11 -18.74
CA VAL A 197 0.16 10.59 -20.00
C VAL A 197 -0.26 12.02 -20.32
N ALA A 198 -1.54 12.37 -20.12
CA ALA A 198 -2.04 13.72 -20.30
C ALA A 198 -1.39 14.71 -19.32
N ALA A 199 -1.26 14.33 -18.04
CA ALA A 199 -0.54 15.13 -17.05
C ALA A 199 0.94 15.34 -17.45
N ALA A 200 1.60 14.30 -17.97
CA ALA A 200 2.98 14.40 -18.43
C ALA A 200 3.12 15.31 -19.66
N ARG A 201 2.21 15.22 -20.63
CA ARG A 201 2.18 16.12 -21.80
C ARG A 201 1.92 17.57 -21.40
N ARG A 202 1.03 17.80 -20.42
CA ARG A 202 0.57 19.14 -20.03
C ARG A 202 1.46 19.84 -19.00
N TRP A 203 2.07 19.10 -18.06
CA TRP A 203 2.88 19.68 -16.98
C TRP A 203 4.27 19.05 -16.80
N GLY A 204 4.64 18.06 -17.62
CA GLY A 204 5.95 17.41 -17.59
C GLY A 204 5.99 16.17 -16.70
N THR A 205 7.06 15.38 -16.83
CA THR A 205 7.22 14.10 -16.11
C THR A 205 7.13 14.27 -14.58
N GLU A 206 7.72 15.33 -14.03
CA GLU A 206 7.73 15.53 -12.58
C GLU A 206 6.33 15.82 -12.01
N ALA A 207 5.50 16.56 -12.73
CA ALA A 207 4.11 16.76 -12.35
C ALA A 207 3.31 15.45 -12.47
N ALA A 208 3.54 14.66 -13.52
CA ALA A 208 2.91 13.35 -13.68
C ALA A 208 3.21 12.42 -12.51
N ARG A 209 4.49 12.35 -12.06
CA ARG A 209 4.89 11.57 -10.88
C ARG A 209 4.21 11.98 -9.58
N ARG A 210 3.84 13.25 -9.44
CA ARG A 210 3.13 13.75 -8.24
C ARG A 210 1.66 13.36 -8.21
N VAL A 211 1.07 13.03 -9.36
CA VAL A 211 -0.35 12.67 -9.48
C VAL A 211 -0.55 11.18 -9.78
N GLU A 212 0.51 10.48 -10.17
CA GLU A 212 0.55 9.02 -10.33
C GLU A 212 0.55 8.34 -8.96
N GLY A 213 -0.65 8.17 -8.40
CA GLY A 213 -0.82 7.78 -7.00
C GLY A 213 -0.22 6.43 -6.60
N PHE A 214 -0.16 5.44 -7.48
CA PHE A 214 0.43 4.14 -7.12
C PHE A 214 1.93 4.24 -6.94
N GLY A 215 2.63 4.90 -7.86
CA GLY A 215 4.07 5.16 -7.72
C GLY A 215 4.38 5.98 -6.48
N VAL A 216 3.52 6.94 -6.10
CA VAL A 216 3.69 7.67 -4.83
C VAL A 216 3.60 6.71 -3.63
N VAL A 217 2.60 5.83 -3.56
CA VAL A 217 2.49 4.83 -2.47
C VAL A 217 3.69 3.88 -2.46
N ILE A 218 4.07 3.35 -3.62
CA ILE A 218 5.19 2.41 -3.78
C ILE A 218 6.51 3.07 -3.37
N ASP A 219 6.74 4.32 -3.76
CA ASP A 219 7.94 5.07 -3.40
C ASP A 219 7.99 5.42 -1.91
N LEU A 220 6.84 5.70 -1.28
CA LEU A 220 6.74 5.91 0.16
C LEU A 220 7.15 4.63 0.92
N LEU A 221 6.65 3.46 0.51
CA LEU A 221 7.03 2.18 1.11
C LEU A 221 8.49 1.82 0.84
N ALA A 222 9.03 2.19 -0.33
CA ALA A 222 10.44 2.02 -0.66
C ALA A 222 11.39 2.80 0.27
N ARG A 223 10.91 3.83 0.99
CA ARG A 223 11.73 4.54 1.99
C ARG A 223 12.13 3.64 3.17
N LEU A 224 11.41 2.55 3.40
CA LEU A 224 11.71 1.57 4.44
C LEU A 224 12.84 0.60 4.05
N ALA A 225 13.19 0.56 2.76
CA ALA A 225 14.14 -0.41 2.24
C ALA A 225 15.59 -0.15 2.66
N PRO A 226 16.40 -1.22 2.74
CA PRO A 226 17.84 -1.12 2.96
C PRO A 226 18.59 -0.49 1.78
N VAL A 227 17.99 -0.43 0.58
CA VAL A 227 18.60 0.23 -0.59
C VAL A 227 17.86 1.53 -0.86
N GLY A 228 18.61 2.63 -0.96
CA GLY A 228 18.03 3.95 -1.20
C GLY A 228 19.02 4.91 -1.85
N ARG A 229 18.53 6.11 -2.18
CA ARG A 229 19.41 7.20 -2.62
C ARG A 229 19.97 7.94 -1.42
N ARG A 230 21.25 8.30 -1.55
CA ARG A 230 22.00 9.16 -0.64
C ARG A 230 21.71 10.63 -0.91
N SER A 231 22.10 11.47 0.03
CA SER A 231 22.13 12.94 -0.09
C SER A 231 22.89 13.44 -1.34
N ASP A 232 23.95 12.72 -1.74
CA ASP A 232 24.74 12.99 -2.96
C ASP A 232 24.09 12.48 -4.27
N GLY A 233 22.89 11.89 -4.19
CA GLY A 233 22.13 11.35 -5.31
C GLY A 233 22.55 9.95 -5.79
N ARG A 234 23.61 9.36 -5.23
CA ARG A 234 24.06 7.99 -5.56
C ARG A 234 23.29 6.95 -4.77
N TRP A 235 23.40 5.68 -5.19
CA TRP A 235 22.81 4.56 -4.47
C TRP A 235 23.65 4.18 -3.24
N GLY A 236 22.97 3.87 -2.15
CA GLY A 236 23.59 3.43 -0.90
C GLY A 236 22.80 2.31 -0.22
N LEU A 237 23.52 1.50 0.56
CA LEU A 237 22.97 0.51 1.46
C LEU A 237 22.91 1.09 2.88
N ARG A 238 21.71 1.14 3.43
CA ARG A 238 21.37 1.65 4.75
C ARG A 238 20.63 0.57 5.56
N ALA A 239 20.53 0.75 6.87
CA ALA A 239 19.65 -0.11 7.66
C ALA A 239 18.19 0.07 7.19
N PRO A 240 17.30 -0.93 7.30
CA PRO A 240 15.87 -0.72 7.04
C PRO A 240 15.30 0.42 7.91
N LEU A 241 14.17 0.98 7.49
CA LEU A 241 13.41 2.06 8.17
C LEU A 241 14.08 3.46 8.18
N VAL A 242 15.41 3.55 8.20
CA VAL A 242 16.12 4.83 8.39
C VAL A 242 15.84 5.86 7.28
N GLY A 243 15.52 5.39 6.07
CA GLY A 243 15.15 6.27 4.96
C GLY A 243 13.87 7.06 5.22
N ALA A 244 12.90 6.45 5.90
CA ALA A 244 11.66 7.12 6.31
C ALA A 244 11.92 8.24 7.33
N ALA A 245 12.95 8.10 8.17
CA ALA A 245 13.30 9.12 9.15
C ALA A 245 13.93 10.38 8.52
N ALA A 246 14.66 10.24 7.42
CA ALA A 246 15.40 11.33 6.79
C ALA A 246 14.58 12.16 5.79
N GLU A 247 13.53 11.58 5.19
CA GLU A 247 12.71 12.26 4.18
C GLU A 247 11.32 12.59 4.76
N PRO A 248 11.04 13.87 5.12
CA PRO A 248 9.71 14.27 5.57
C PRO A 248 8.64 13.97 4.52
N LEU A 249 7.43 13.66 4.99
CA LEU A 249 6.29 13.50 4.10
C LEU A 249 5.71 14.87 3.77
N ARG A 250 5.10 14.96 2.58
CA ARG A 250 4.22 16.08 2.20
C ARG A 250 2.85 15.90 2.85
N PRO A 251 2.06 16.98 3.03
CA PRO A 251 0.68 16.87 3.51
C PRO A 251 -0.18 15.92 2.66
N SER A 252 0.00 15.93 1.34
CA SER A 252 -0.68 15.03 0.41
C SER A 252 -0.26 13.57 0.58
N GLU A 253 1.02 13.30 0.86
CA GLU A 253 1.53 11.95 1.14
C GLU A 253 0.94 11.40 2.45
N VAL A 254 0.80 12.24 3.49
CA VAL A 254 0.09 11.86 4.72
C VAL A 254 -1.37 11.52 4.42
N GLY A 255 -2.07 12.38 3.66
CA GLY A 255 -3.45 12.12 3.25
C GLY A 255 -3.59 10.81 2.45
N LEU A 256 -2.63 10.52 1.58
CA LEU A 256 -2.60 9.29 0.79
C LEU A 256 -2.38 8.05 1.65
N VAL A 257 -1.45 8.10 2.61
CA VAL A 257 -1.22 7.00 3.55
C VAL A 257 -2.46 6.74 4.41
N LEU A 258 -3.11 7.79 4.90
CA LEU A 258 -4.35 7.68 5.67
C LEU A 258 -5.51 7.13 4.83
N LEU A 259 -5.58 7.47 3.55
CA LEU A 259 -6.56 6.89 2.62
C LEU A 259 -6.35 5.38 2.45
N VAL A 260 -5.11 4.93 2.24
CA VAL A 260 -4.82 3.48 2.09
C VAL A 260 -5.03 2.72 3.40
N LEU A 261 -4.60 3.29 4.54
CA LEU A 261 -4.91 2.72 5.86
C LEU A 261 -6.43 2.68 6.12
N GLY A 262 -7.16 3.69 5.67
CA GLY A 262 -8.62 3.74 5.72
C GLY A 262 -9.29 2.63 4.89
N GLY A 263 -8.82 2.41 3.65
CA GLY A 263 -9.26 1.30 2.81
C GLY A 263 -8.98 -0.06 3.47
N THR A 264 -7.79 -0.24 4.03
CA THR A 264 -7.43 -1.47 4.75
C THR A 264 -8.29 -1.66 6.00
N GLY A 265 -8.56 -0.58 6.74
CA GLY A 265 -9.48 -0.60 7.88
C GLY A 265 -10.89 -0.99 7.47
N PHE A 266 -11.36 -0.51 6.32
CA PHE A 266 -12.67 -0.88 5.78
C PHE A 266 -12.71 -2.35 5.35
N ASP A 267 -11.64 -2.89 4.76
CA ASP A 267 -11.52 -4.33 4.47
C ASP A 267 -11.65 -5.18 5.74
N GLY A 268 -11.04 -4.75 6.84
CA GLY A 268 -11.21 -5.43 8.13
C GLY A 268 -12.65 -5.31 8.66
N VAL A 269 -13.26 -4.12 8.61
CA VAL A 269 -14.64 -3.90 9.04
C VAL A 269 -15.64 -4.72 8.22
N SER A 270 -15.43 -4.82 6.91
CA SER A 270 -16.37 -5.46 5.98
C SER A 270 -16.54 -6.96 6.24
N ARG A 271 -15.58 -7.58 6.93
CA ARG A 271 -15.57 -9.00 7.31
C ARG A 271 -16.22 -9.29 8.66
N THR A 272 -16.53 -8.26 9.45
CA THR A 272 -17.13 -8.42 10.77
C THR A 272 -18.60 -8.80 10.66
N ARG A 273 -19.14 -9.44 11.71
CA ARG A 273 -20.59 -9.73 11.80
C ARG A 273 -21.44 -8.47 11.72
N PHE A 274 -20.98 -7.38 12.35
CA PHE A 274 -21.64 -6.08 12.29
C PHE A 274 -21.84 -5.61 10.85
N TRP A 275 -20.80 -5.69 10.01
CA TRP A 275 -20.94 -5.29 8.62
C TRP A 275 -21.80 -6.28 7.83
N GLY A 276 -21.72 -7.58 8.12
CA GLY A 276 -22.61 -8.59 7.56
C GLY A 276 -24.09 -8.25 7.79
N ASP A 277 -24.46 -7.85 9.01
CA ASP A 277 -25.83 -7.42 9.34
C ASP A 277 -26.22 -6.14 8.60
N VAL A 278 -25.30 -5.17 8.51
CA VAL A 278 -25.52 -3.94 7.74
C VAL A 278 -25.73 -4.28 6.27
N ALA A 279 -24.88 -5.11 5.65
CA ALA A 279 -24.92 -5.42 4.22
C ALA A 279 -26.02 -6.44 3.84
N SER A 280 -26.65 -7.07 4.82
CA SER A 280 -27.65 -8.11 4.62
C SER A 280 -28.79 -7.67 3.69
N GLY A 281 -29.12 -8.53 2.73
CA GLY A 281 -30.18 -8.30 1.75
C GLY A 281 -29.86 -7.26 0.65
N ARG A 282 -28.62 -6.75 0.58
CA ARG A 282 -28.20 -5.76 -0.43
C ARG A 282 -27.36 -6.40 -1.52
N SER A 283 -27.54 -5.97 -2.77
CA SER A 283 -26.79 -6.47 -3.92
C SER A 283 -26.57 -5.39 -4.98
N GLY A 284 -25.63 -5.59 -5.90
CA GLY A 284 -25.38 -4.68 -7.02
C GLY A 284 -25.09 -3.25 -6.55
N TRP A 285 -25.82 -2.28 -7.11
CA TRP A 285 -25.63 -0.85 -6.79
C TRP A 285 -26.02 -0.49 -5.35
N ASP A 286 -26.99 -1.19 -4.73
CA ASP A 286 -27.35 -0.94 -3.33
C ASP A 286 -26.23 -1.34 -2.38
N ALA A 287 -25.61 -2.51 -2.61
CA ALA A 287 -24.42 -2.92 -1.88
C ALA A 287 -23.25 -1.96 -2.12
N THR A 288 -23.07 -1.51 -3.37
CA THR A 288 -22.03 -0.53 -3.75
C THR A 288 -22.23 0.80 -3.01
N LEU A 289 -23.46 1.31 -2.92
CA LEU A 289 -23.74 2.57 -2.24
C LEU A 289 -23.40 2.48 -0.75
N VAL A 290 -23.84 1.40 -0.09
CA VAL A 290 -23.57 1.18 1.34
C VAL A 290 -22.09 0.98 1.59
N GLY A 291 -21.41 0.18 0.78
CA GLY A 291 -19.95 0.03 0.85
C GLY A 291 -19.22 1.36 0.62
N THR A 292 -19.73 2.23 -0.25
CA THR A 292 -19.13 3.56 -0.48
C THR A 292 -19.22 4.42 0.78
N VAL A 293 -20.38 4.45 1.42
CA VAL A 293 -20.56 5.17 2.69
C VAL A 293 -19.67 4.58 3.79
N GLY A 294 -19.58 3.24 3.88
CA GLY A 294 -18.72 2.54 4.83
C GLY A 294 -17.24 2.88 4.64
N LEU A 295 -16.73 2.77 3.41
CA LEU A 295 -15.36 3.09 3.06
C LEU A 295 -15.02 4.55 3.42
N LEU A 296 -15.88 5.49 3.02
CA LEU A 296 -15.70 6.91 3.36
C LEU A 296 -15.72 7.15 4.87
N TRP A 297 -16.64 6.50 5.59
CA TRP A 297 -16.73 6.60 7.04
C TRP A 297 -15.44 6.12 7.72
N VAL A 298 -14.92 4.93 7.37
CA VAL A 298 -13.69 4.40 7.96
C VAL A 298 -12.48 5.28 7.65
N VAL A 299 -12.33 5.72 6.39
CA VAL A 299 -11.25 6.64 5.98
C VAL A 299 -11.30 7.94 6.79
N VAL A 300 -12.50 8.52 6.97
CA VAL A 300 -12.69 9.74 7.75
C VAL A 300 -12.39 9.50 9.23
N VAL A 301 -12.85 8.42 9.84
CA VAL A 301 -12.59 8.10 11.26
C VAL A 301 -11.09 7.97 11.52
N ILE A 302 -10.38 7.23 10.67
CA ILE A 302 -8.92 7.08 10.78
C ILE A 302 -8.23 8.43 10.59
N GLY A 303 -8.56 9.17 9.51
CA GLY A 303 -7.96 10.48 9.27
C GLY A 303 -8.20 11.47 10.41
N VAL A 304 -9.43 11.55 10.92
CA VAL A 304 -9.80 12.45 12.02
C VAL A 304 -9.06 12.07 13.31
N ALA A 305 -9.00 10.78 13.67
CA ALA A 305 -8.28 10.35 14.87
C ALA A 305 -6.79 10.72 14.80
N TYR A 306 -6.13 10.48 13.65
CA TYR A 306 -4.73 10.87 13.45
C TYR A 306 -4.52 12.38 13.54
N HIS A 307 -5.34 13.18 12.86
CA HIS A 307 -5.21 14.63 12.88
C HIS A 307 -5.59 15.24 14.25
N LEU A 308 -6.52 14.65 14.99
CA LEU A 308 -6.85 15.07 16.35
C LEU A 308 -5.68 14.83 17.30
N ALA A 309 -5.05 13.65 17.24
CA ALA A 309 -3.83 13.37 17.98
C ALA A 309 -2.70 14.35 17.60
N GLY A 310 -2.56 14.66 16.31
CA GLY A 310 -1.63 15.68 15.85
C GLY A 310 -1.88 17.06 16.47
N ARG A 311 -3.14 17.53 16.46
CA ARG A 311 -3.50 18.81 17.07
C ARG A 311 -3.27 18.85 18.58
N LEU A 312 -3.51 17.74 19.28
CA LEU A 312 -3.19 17.62 20.69
C LEU A 312 -1.68 17.67 20.92
N GLY A 313 -0.90 17.00 20.06
CA GLY A 313 0.56 17.09 20.04
C GLY A 313 1.05 18.53 19.84
N ASP A 314 0.52 19.25 18.84
CA ASP A 314 0.82 20.67 18.61
C ASP A 314 0.58 21.49 19.89
N ARG A 315 -0.60 21.32 20.53
CA ARG A 315 -0.96 22.00 21.79
C ARG A 315 0.00 21.71 22.94
N LEU A 316 0.45 20.46 23.08
CA LEU A 316 1.39 20.05 24.14
C LEU A 316 2.81 20.57 23.91
N THR A 317 3.13 21.01 22.69
CA THR A 317 4.43 21.55 22.31
C THR A 317 4.42 23.08 22.13
N VAL A 318 3.31 23.75 22.45
CA VAL A 318 3.21 25.22 22.41
C VAL A 318 4.23 25.83 23.36
N GLY A 319 5.10 26.69 22.83
CA GLY A 319 6.18 27.34 23.58
C GLY A 319 7.53 26.62 23.55
N ASP A 320 7.64 25.52 22.81
CA ASP A 320 8.88 24.77 22.61
C ASP A 320 9.08 24.48 21.11
N PRO A 321 9.56 25.47 20.34
CA PRO A 321 9.70 25.31 18.89
C PRO A 321 10.66 24.17 18.54
N PRO A 322 10.38 23.36 17.51
CA PRO A 322 11.23 22.24 17.15
C PRO A 322 12.67 22.65 16.82
N ALA A 323 13.65 21.97 17.40
CA ALA A 323 15.08 22.23 17.21
C ALA A 323 15.59 21.88 15.80
N ASP A 324 14.88 21.01 15.07
CA ASP A 324 15.26 20.54 13.73
C ASP A 324 14.90 21.52 12.59
N GLY A 325 14.59 22.78 12.92
CA GLY A 325 14.35 23.83 11.92
C GLY A 325 12.99 23.77 11.23
N GLY A 326 12.08 22.90 11.69
CA GLY A 326 10.67 22.93 11.30
C GLY A 326 10.40 22.62 9.83
N ALA A 327 10.21 21.34 9.48
CA ALA A 327 9.44 21.02 8.28
C ALA A 327 8.11 21.80 8.36
N SER A 328 7.76 22.52 7.29
CA SER A 328 6.68 23.52 7.21
C SER A 328 5.24 22.97 7.34
N GLY A 329 5.05 21.87 8.06
CA GLY A 329 3.77 21.27 8.39
C GLY A 329 3.65 21.01 9.89
N GLY A 330 2.43 21.14 10.44
CA GLY A 330 2.14 20.84 11.84
C GLY A 330 2.45 19.39 12.23
N PHE A 331 2.17 19.02 13.48
CA PHE A 331 2.50 17.72 14.07
C PHE A 331 2.20 16.51 13.17
N ALA A 332 1.03 16.50 12.52
CA ALA A 332 0.60 15.42 11.64
C ALA A 332 1.56 15.17 10.46
N VAL A 333 2.18 16.22 9.91
CA VAL A 333 3.15 16.06 8.81
C VAL A 333 4.50 15.60 9.33
N ARG A 334 4.91 16.15 10.48
CA ARG A 334 6.17 15.82 11.15
C ARG A 334 6.28 14.34 11.54
N PHE A 335 5.17 13.73 11.92
CA PHE A 335 5.10 12.32 12.32
C PHE A 335 4.52 11.41 11.22
N GLY A 336 4.26 11.93 10.01
CA GLY A 336 3.69 11.13 8.93
C GLY A 336 4.52 9.90 8.57
N HIS A 337 5.86 9.98 8.70
CA HIS A 337 6.76 8.88 8.36
C HIS A 337 6.59 7.65 9.27
N SER A 338 6.07 7.81 10.50
CA SER A 338 5.80 6.68 11.38
C SER A 338 4.63 5.83 10.92
N LEU A 339 3.78 6.34 10.02
CA LEU A 339 2.68 5.58 9.41
C LEU A 339 3.16 4.60 8.33
N LEU A 340 4.34 4.81 7.74
CA LEU A 340 4.85 3.98 6.65
C LEU A 340 5.07 2.51 7.04
N PRO A 341 5.76 2.18 8.16
CA PRO A 341 5.90 0.78 8.57
C PRO A 341 4.57 0.17 9.02
N ILE A 342 3.63 0.98 9.55
CA ILE A 342 2.27 0.52 9.89
C ILE A 342 1.54 0.11 8.61
N LEU A 343 1.58 0.95 7.58
CA LEU A 343 1.03 0.66 6.26
C LEU A 343 1.63 -0.63 5.68
N LEU A 344 2.95 -0.81 5.72
CA LEU A 344 3.59 -2.04 5.26
C LEU A 344 3.14 -3.27 6.05
N GLY A 345 3.10 -3.17 7.39
CA GLY A 345 2.68 -4.26 8.26
C GLY A 345 1.25 -4.71 7.97
N TYR A 346 0.33 -3.76 7.78
CA TYR A 346 -1.04 -4.03 7.39
C TYR A 346 -1.14 -4.62 5.98
N HIS A 347 -0.37 -4.11 5.02
CA HIS A 347 -0.34 -4.62 3.64
C HIS A 347 0.10 -6.09 3.61
N VAL A 348 1.16 -6.44 4.33
CA VAL A 348 1.61 -7.84 4.43
C VAL A 348 0.57 -8.69 5.15
N ALA A 349 -0.01 -8.22 6.26
CA ALA A 349 -1.01 -8.99 6.98
C ALA A 349 -2.25 -9.31 6.13
N HIS A 350 -2.79 -8.33 5.40
CA HIS A 350 -4.01 -8.53 4.62
C HIS A 350 -3.78 -9.37 3.36
N TYR A 351 -2.61 -9.22 2.73
CA TYR A 351 -2.38 -9.76 1.39
C TYR A 351 -1.38 -10.91 1.31
N PHE A 352 -0.78 -11.36 2.43
CA PHE A 352 0.18 -12.47 2.40
C PHE A 352 -0.41 -13.77 1.81
N SER A 353 -1.58 -14.20 2.30
CA SER A 353 -2.22 -15.41 1.77
C SER A 353 -2.62 -15.25 0.31
N LEU A 354 -3.09 -14.06 -0.08
CA LEU A 354 -3.43 -13.74 -1.46
C LEU A 354 -2.20 -13.90 -2.37
N LEU A 355 -1.06 -13.33 -1.96
CA LEU A 355 0.19 -13.42 -2.70
C LEU A 355 0.69 -14.86 -2.86
N VAL A 356 0.58 -15.68 -1.81
CA VAL A 356 1.10 -17.06 -1.79
C VAL A 356 0.17 -18.02 -2.54
N LEU A 357 -1.14 -17.89 -2.34
CA LEU A 357 -2.13 -18.82 -2.89
C LEU A 357 -2.56 -18.39 -4.28
N GLU A 358 -3.16 -17.20 -4.43
CA GLU A 358 -3.63 -16.71 -5.73
C GLU A 358 -2.48 -16.26 -6.63
N GLY A 359 -1.31 -15.92 -6.07
CA GLY A 359 -0.11 -15.64 -6.88
C GLY A 359 0.33 -16.81 -7.75
N GLN A 360 -0.06 -18.05 -7.42
CA GLN A 360 0.15 -19.22 -8.28
C GLN A 360 -0.62 -19.10 -9.61
N LEU A 361 -1.82 -18.51 -9.59
CA LEU A 361 -2.65 -18.30 -10.78
C LEU A 361 -1.98 -17.39 -11.79
N PHE A 362 -1.12 -16.45 -11.35
CA PHE A 362 -0.36 -15.61 -12.28
C PHE A 362 0.47 -16.46 -13.25
N ARG A 363 1.09 -17.54 -12.78
CA ARG A 363 1.89 -18.44 -13.63
C ARG A 363 1.01 -19.22 -14.62
N VAL A 364 -0.17 -19.65 -14.19
CA VAL A 364 -1.13 -20.37 -15.03
C VAL A 364 -1.69 -19.44 -16.11
N LEU A 365 -2.22 -18.29 -15.70
CA LEU A 365 -2.87 -17.32 -16.57
C LEU A 365 -1.88 -16.54 -17.44
N ALA A 366 -0.60 -16.50 -17.10
CA ALA A 366 0.43 -15.97 -18.01
C ALA A 366 0.57 -16.80 -19.29
N SER A 367 0.25 -18.10 -19.26
CA SER A 367 0.28 -18.96 -20.45
C SER A 367 -0.94 -18.79 -21.36
N ASP A 368 -2.08 -18.36 -20.81
CA ASP A 368 -3.27 -17.99 -21.58
C ASP A 368 -3.86 -16.64 -21.14
N PRO A 369 -3.17 -15.52 -21.40
CA PRO A 369 -3.51 -14.24 -20.77
C PRO A 369 -4.89 -13.70 -21.15
N TYR A 370 -5.44 -14.13 -22.29
CA TYR A 370 -6.73 -13.69 -22.79
C TYR A 370 -7.85 -14.72 -22.63
N GLY A 371 -7.56 -15.93 -22.13
CA GLY A 371 -8.55 -17.02 -22.05
C GLY A 371 -8.98 -17.55 -23.42
N ARG A 372 -8.01 -17.75 -24.33
CA ARG A 372 -8.26 -18.21 -25.72
C ARG A 372 -7.83 -19.66 -25.97
N GLY A 373 -7.44 -20.38 -24.92
CA GLY A 373 -6.89 -21.73 -25.02
C GLY A 373 -5.44 -21.75 -25.50
N TRP A 374 -4.67 -20.68 -25.28
CA TRP A 374 -3.23 -20.68 -25.53
C TRP A 374 -2.48 -21.47 -24.46
N ASP A 375 -1.23 -21.83 -24.73
CA ASP A 375 -0.32 -22.38 -23.73
C ASP A 375 1.12 -21.90 -23.97
N LEU A 376 1.34 -20.60 -23.78
CA LEU A 376 2.59 -19.94 -24.17
C LEU A 376 3.82 -20.45 -23.40
N PHE A 377 3.64 -20.92 -22.16
CA PHE A 377 4.74 -21.40 -21.31
C PHE A 377 4.57 -22.85 -20.83
N GLY A 378 3.56 -23.58 -21.29
CA GLY A 378 3.34 -24.98 -20.86
C GLY A 378 2.76 -25.10 -19.45
N THR A 379 2.09 -24.06 -18.94
CA THR A 379 1.69 -23.98 -17.52
C THR A 379 0.19 -23.95 -17.29
N VAL A 380 -0.65 -23.98 -18.33
CA VAL A 380 -2.12 -23.88 -18.18
C VAL A 380 -2.70 -25.02 -17.34
N THR A 381 -2.10 -26.21 -17.38
CA THR A 381 -2.53 -27.38 -16.59
C THR A 381 -1.80 -27.50 -15.25
N THR A 382 -1.03 -26.49 -14.84
CA THR A 382 -0.31 -26.54 -13.55
C THR A 382 -1.34 -26.48 -12.41
N PRO A 383 -1.38 -27.47 -11.50
CA PRO A 383 -2.31 -27.45 -10.39
C PRO A 383 -1.94 -26.32 -9.41
N VAL A 384 -2.97 -25.67 -8.86
CA VAL A 384 -2.81 -24.70 -7.76
C VAL A 384 -2.87 -25.45 -6.43
N ASP A 385 -1.84 -25.29 -5.61
CA ASP A 385 -1.80 -25.87 -4.27
C ASP A 385 -2.36 -24.88 -3.25
N TRP A 386 -3.64 -25.06 -2.91
CA TRP A 386 -4.32 -24.28 -1.87
C TRP A 386 -3.90 -24.65 -0.45
N MET A 387 -3.09 -25.71 -0.28
CA MET A 387 -2.54 -26.15 0.99
C MET A 387 -1.07 -25.72 1.18
N LEU A 388 -0.51 -24.96 0.23
CA LEU A 388 0.88 -24.49 0.24
C LEU A 388 1.26 -23.76 1.55
N VAL A 389 0.29 -23.08 2.17
CA VAL A 389 0.46 -22.45 3.49
C VAL A 389 -0.76 -22.73 4.37
N SER A 390 -0.50 -23.10 5.63
CA SER A 390 -1.58 -23.40 6.59
C SER A 390 -2.24 -22.13 7.13
N PRO A 391 -3.53 -22.17 7.51
CA PRO A 391 -4.22 -21.06 8.18
C PRO A 391 -3.47 -20.52 9.39
N THR A 392 -2.90 -21.41 10.21
CA THR A 392 -2.10 -21.03 11.38
C THR A 392 -0.86 -20.22 11.01
N THR A 393 -0.18 -20.59 9.91
CA THR A 393 0.99 -19.83 9.43
C THR A 393 0.57 -18.45 8.94
N VAL A 394 -0.55 -18.36 8.21
CA VAL A 394 -1.12 -17.08 7.79
C VAL A 394 -1.43 -16.21 9.01
N GLY A 395 -2.08 -16.76 10.03
CA GLY A 395 -2.38 -16.05 11.28
C GLY A 395 -1.14 -15.51 12.00
N TRP A 396 -0.03 -16.28 12.05
CA TRP A 396 1.23 -15.79 12.64
C TRP A 396 1.89 -14.69 11.80
N VAL A 397 1.90 -14.81 10.47
CA VAL A 397 2.43 -13.76 9.58
C VAL A 397 1.63 -12.48 9.73
N GLN A 398 0.30 -12.59 9.82
CA GLN A 398 -0.62 -11.48 10.05
C GLN A 398 -0.33 -10.74 11.35
N LEU A 399 -0.36 -11.47 12.47
CA LEU A 399 -0.09 -10.92 13.79
C LEU A 399 1.31 -10.31 13.86
N GLY A 400 2.33 -11.04 13.40
CA GLY A 400 3.71 -10.60 13.42
C GLY A 400 3.94 -9.33 12.59
N SER A 401 3.33 -9.24 11.40
CA SER A 401 3.48 -8.07 10.51
C SER A 401 2.84 -6.82 11.09
N ILE A 402 1.64 -6.94 11.69
CA ILE A 402 0.97 -5.81 12.37
C ILE A 402 1.81 -5.32 13.54
N VAL A 403 2.23 -6.23 14.44
CA VAL A 403 3.02 -5.86 15.62
C VAL A 403 4.35 -5.24 15.19
N ALA A 404 5.09 -5.86 14.27
CA ALA A 404 6.37 -5.34 13.79
C ALA A 404 6.22 -3.96 13.12
N GLY A 405 5.18 -3.76 12.30
CA GLY A 405 4.90 -2.48 11.65
C GLY A 405 4.63 -1.36 12.65
N HIS A 406 3.85 -1.63 13.71
CA HIS A 406 3.57 -0.63 14.74
C HIS A 406 4.77 -0.36 15.65
N LEU A 407 5.54 -1.39 16.04
CA LEU A 407 6.78 -1.21 16.81
C LEU A 407 7.79 -0.35 16.04
N ALA A 408 7.99 -0.63 14.74
CA ALA A 408 8.80 0.20 13.87
C ALA A 408 8.26 1.65 13.75
N GLY A 409 6.94 1.82 13.69
CA GLY A 409 6.28 3.12 13.74
C GLY A 409 6.61 3.90 15.02
N VAL A 410 6.53 3.25 16.19
CA VAL A 410 6.87 3.89 17.48
C VAL A 410 8.34 4.28 17.51
N VAL A 411 9.25 3.44 17.02
CA VAL A 411 10.68 3.77 16.94
C VAL A 411 10.89 5.02 16.08
N LEU A 412 10.26 5.10 14.91
CA LEU A 412 10.35 6.27 14.01
C LEU A 412 9.75 7.55 14.62
N ALA A 413 8.63 7.43 15.33
CA ALA A 413 7.99 8.55 16.02
C ALA A 413 8.86 9.03 17.19
N HIS A 414 9.38 8.11 17.99
CA HIS A 414 10.22 8.41 19.14
C HIS A 414 11.51 9.12 18.72
N ASP A 415 12.23 8.58 17.73
CA ASP A 415 13.46 9.18 17.22
C ASP A 415 13.21 10.61 16.71
N ARG A 416 12.10 10.83 15.98
CA ARG A 416 11.73 12.18 15.51
C ARG A 416 11.40 13.12 16.66
N SER A 417 10.70 12.66 17.69
CA SER A 417 10.33 13.48 18.83
C SER A 417 11.56 13.92 19.64
N VAL A 418 12.49 12.99 19.88
CA VAL A 418 13.77 13.29 20.56
C VAL A 418 14.67 14.21 19.70
N ALA A 419 14.58 14.13 18.37
CA ALA A 419 15.24 15.10 17.49
C ALA A 419 14.62 16.50 17.55
N SER A 420 13.33 16.60 17.87
CA SER A 420 12.56 17.83 17.75
C SER A 420 12.57 18.64 19.05
N TRP A 421 12.55 18.00 20.21
CA TRP A 421 12.31 18.70 21.47
C TRP A 421 13.21 18.22 22.62
N ARG A 422 13.32 19.05 23.66
CA ARG A 422 13.95 18.67 24.94
C ARG A 422 13.24 17.47 25.58
N PRO A 423 13.92 16.66 26.42
CA PRO A 423 13.41 15.36 26.88
C PRO A 423 12.00 15.38 27.48
N ALA A 424 11.68 16.36 28.33
CA ALA A 424 10.37 16.46 28.97
C ALA A 424 9.23 16.72 27.96
N THR A 425 9.46 17.59 26.98
CA THR A 425 8.49 17.90 25.92
C THR A 425 8.40 16.76 24.92
N ALA A 426 9.54 16.17 24.55
CA ALA A 426 9.60 15.02 23.64
C ALA A 426 8.72 13.86 24.14
N LEU A 427 8.85 13.46 25.41
CA LEU A 427 8.01 12.40 25.99
C LEU A 427 6.51 12.76 25.95
N ARG A 428 6.14 13.97 26.40
CA ARG A 428 4.72 14.40 26.45
C ARG A 428 4.10 14.52 25.06
N SER A 429 4.88 14.96 24.07
CA SER A 429 4.43 15.13 22.69
C SER A 429 3.93 13.82 22.07
N GLN A 430 4.42 12.68 22.54
CA GLN A 430 4.12 11.38 21.95
C GLN A 430 2.82 10.75 22.50
N TYR A 431 2.30 11.19 23.66
CA TYR A 431 1.14 10.54 24.28
C TYR A 431 -0.11 10.49 23.40
N PRO A 432 -0.53 11.59 22.72
CA PRO A 432 -1.70 11.54 21.86
C PRO A 432 -1.52 10.56 20.69
N MET A 433 -0.33 10.52 20.09
CA MET A 433 -0.05 9.63 18.97
C MET A 433 0.07 8.17 19.41
N LEU A 434 0.68 7.92 20.58
CA LEU A 434 0.74 6.59 21.19
C LEU A 434 -0.66 6.05 21.46
N ALA A 435 -1.57 6.87 22.00
CA ALA A 435 -2.95 6.47 22.25
C ALA A 435 -3.66 6.04 20.95
N VAL A 436 -3.51 6.81 19.87
CA VAL A 436 -4.06 6.45 18.55
C VAL A 436 -3.41 5.18 17.99
N MET A 437 -2.10 5.03 18.10
CA MET A 437 -1.41 3.81 17.65
C MET A 437 -1.86 2.57 18.41
N VAL A 438 -2.02 2.65 19.73
CA VAL A 438 -2.55 1.54 20.54
C VAL A 438 -3.99 1.23 20.12
N ALA A 439 -4.84 2.25 19.96
CA ALA A 439 -6.22 2.06 19.51
C ALA A 439 -6.28 1.40 18.13
N TYR A 440 -5.47 1.85 17.16
CA TYR A 440 -5.38 1.23 15.83
C TYR A 440 -4.87 -0.20 15.89
N THR A 441 -3.87 -0.50 16.73
CA THR A 441 -3.31 -1.85 16.86
C THR A 441 -4.37 -2.81 17.42
N VAL A 442 -5.01 -2.42 18.52
CA VAL A 442 -6.04 -3.23 19.18
C VAL A 442 -7.23 -3.44 18.26
N PHE A 443 -7.74 -2.36 17.66
CA PHE A 443 -8.86 -2.43 16.73
C PHE A 443 -8.51 -3.26 15.49
N GLY A 444 -7.36 -3.03 14.88
CA GLY A 444 -6.88 -3.79 13.73
C GLY A 444 -6.80 -5.30 14.01
N LEU A 445 -6.25 -5.70 15.17
CA LEU A 445 -6.19 -7.11 15.56
C LEU A 445 -7.58 -7.70 15.85
N MET A 446 -8.50 -6.92 16.42
CA MET A 446 -9.89 -7.36 16.64
C MET A 446 -10.62 -7.57 15.32
N LEU A 447 -10.44 -6.70 14.32
CA LEU A 447 -11.06 -6.85 13.00
C LEU A 447 -10.63 -8.14 12.29
N MET A 448 -9.41 -8.63 12.55
CA MET A 448 -8.93 -9.87 11.95
C MET A 448 -9.52 -11.14 12.57
N THR A 449 -10.20 -11.01 13.71
CA THR A 449 -10.74 -12.15 14.46
C THR A 449 -12.23 -12.38 14.23
N GLY A 450 -12.90 -11.48 13.49
CA GLY A 450 -14.32 -11.57 13.14
C GLY A 450 -15.25 -10.78 14.07
#